data_AF-A0A1H1Q5Z0-F1
#
_entry.id   AF-A0A1H1Q5Z0-F1
#
_cell.length_a   1.000
_cell.length_b   1.000
_cell.length_c   1.000
_cell.angle_alpha   90.00
_cell.angle_beta   90.00
_cell.angle_gamma   90.00
#
_symmetry.space_group_name_H-M   'P 1'
#
loop_
_entity.id
_entity.type
_entity.pdbx_description
1 polymer ?
#
loop_
_entity_poly.entity_id
_entity_poly.type
_entity_poly.pdbx_seq_one_letter_code
_entity_poly.pdbx_strand_id
1 'polypeptide(L)'
;MAVDRTELAKSLAEATGWSVTADARRLTFTNDDPPQVVIWTVTDADIGRLRYGQNLTAKAAGGSQTADLGALGLPVDEALGPFEGSRGYMHGAELTIRE
;
A
#
# COMPACT_ATOMS: atom_id res chain seq x y z
N MET A 1 17.02 4.92 -6.65
CA MET A 1 16.89 4.92 -5.18
C MET A 1 16.28 3.59 -4.79
N ALA A 2 16.93 2.82 -3.91
CA ALA A 2 16.33 1.63 -3.33
C ALA A 2 15.25 2.08 -2.34
N VAL A 3 14.07 1.45 -2.37
CA VAL A 3 13.02 1.72 -1.39
C VAL A 3 13.30 0.86 -0.18
N ASP A 4 13.36 1.46 1.01
CA ASP A 4 13.41 0.68 2.24
C ASP A 4 12.06 0.00 2.46
N ARG A 5 12.01 -1.30 2.16
CA ARG A 5 10.79 -2.12 2.20
C ARG A 5 10.27 -2.32 3.61
N THR A 6 11.17 -2.35 4.60
CA THR A 6 10.82 -2.51 6.01
C THR A 6 10.14 -1.25 6.53
N GLU A 7 10.72 -0.08 6.25
CA GLU A 7 10.10 1.20 6.60
C GLU A 7 8.77 1.39 5.88
N LEU A 8 8.66 0.99 4.61
CA LEU A 8 7.40 1.03 3.87
C LEU A 8 6.32 0.16 4.54
N ALA A 9 6.67 -1.08 4.90
CA ALA A 9 5.75 -1.99 5.59
C ALA A 9 5.24 -1.37 6.89
N LYS A 10 6.16 -0.78 7.67
CA LYS A 10 5.82 -0.14 8.93
C LYS A 10 4.88 1.05 8.75
N SER A 11 5.19 1.96 7.84
CA SER A 11 4.30 3.09 7.54
C SER A 11 2.92 2.65 7.04
N LEU A 12 2.86 1.59 6.22
CA LEU A 12 1.60 1.03 5.73
C LEU A 12 0.81 0.35 6.86
N ALA A 13 1.49 -0.37 7.76
CA ALA A 13 0.85 -0.99 8.92
C ALA A 13 0.25 0.07 9.85
N GLU A 14 0.98 1.16 10.10
CA GLU A 14 0.48 2.28 10.91
C GLU A 14 -0.71 3.00 10.24
N ALA A 15 -0.70 3.13 8.91
CA ALA A 15 -1.77 3.81 8.18
C ALA A 15 -3.05 2.98 8.05
N THR A 16 -2.92 1.66 7.83
CA THR A 16 -4.05 0.74 7.59
C THR A 16 -4.56 0.10 8.87
N GLY A 17 -3.75 0.03 9.91
CA GLY A 17 -4.02 -0.77 11.11
C GLY A 17 -3.85 -2.28 10.90
N TRP A 18 -3.43 -2.72 9.71
CA TRP A 18 -3.19 -4.13 9.39
C TRP A 18 -1.74 -4.52 9.68
N SER A 19 -1.49 -5.81 9.90
CA SER A 19 -0.12 -6.31 9.96
C SER A 19 0.47 -6.38 8.55
N VAL A 20 1.55 -5.65 8.29
CA VAL A 20 2.20 -5.61 6.97
C VAL A 20 3.59 -6.22 7.02
N THR A 21 3.86 -7.16 6.13
CA THR A 21 5.18 -7.75 5.92
C THR A 21 5.67 -7.45 4.51
N ALA A 22 6.96 -7.12 4.37
CA ALA A 22 7.55 -6.84 3.07
C ALA A 22 8.63 -7.86 2.70
N ASP A 23 8.54 -8.35 1.47
CA ASP A 23 9.59 -9.08 0.77
C ASP A 23 10.12 -8.21 -0.38
N ALA A 24 11.25 -8.64 -0.99
CA ALA A 24 11.90 -7.94 -2.09
C ALA A 24 11.00 -7.64 -3.32
N ARG A 25 9.83 -8.29 -3.45
CA ARG A 25 8.91 -8.12 -4.58
C ARG A 25 7.43 -7.99 -4.20
N ARG A 26 7.10 -8.09 -2.91
CA ARG A 26 5.70 -8.12 -2.46
C ARG A 26 5.55 -7.53 -1.06
N LEU A 27 4.39 -6.97 -0.79
CA LEU A 27 3.90 -6.58 0.53
C LEU A 27 2.71 -7.48 0.85
N THR A 28 2.63 -8.03 2.04
CA THR A 28 1.50 -8.84 2.49
C THR A 28 0.84 -8.13 3.65
N PHE A 29 -0.43 -7.80 3.49
CA PHE A 29 -1.29 -7.23 4.52
C PHE A 29 -2.11 -8.36 5.13
N THR A 30 -2.16 -8.42 6.44
CA THR A 30 -2.93 -9.40 7.20
C THR A 30 -3.78 -8.65 8.20
N ASN A 31 -5.10 -8.86 8.13
CA ASN A 31 -6.05 -8.49 9.16
C ASN A 31 -6.48 -9.76 9.89
N ASP A 32 -6.61 -9.69 11.22
CA ASP A 32 -7.01 -10.83 12.04
C ASP A 32 -8.53 -10.84 12.31
N ASP A 33 -9.22 -9.70 12.22
CA ASP A 33 -10.66 -9.62 12.47
C ASP A 33 -11.36 -8.60 11.52
N PRO A 34 -12.12 -9.08 10.51
CA PRO A 34 -12.19 -10.46 10.05
C PRO A 34 -10.85 -10.96 9.45
N PRO A 35 -10.58 -12.28 9.45
CA PRO A 35 -9.33 -12.83 8.93
C PRO A 35 -9.24 -12.61 7.42
N GLN A 36 -8.39 -11.67 7.01
CA GLN A 36 -8.21 -11.27 5.62
C GLN A 36 -6.73 -11.12 5.29
N VAL A 37 -6.34 -11.54 4.08
CA VAL A 37 -4.97 -11.42 3.60
C VAL A 37 -4.95 -10.77 2.23
N VAL A 38 -4.16 -9.71 2.06
CA VAL A 38 -3.95 -9.07 0.76
C VAL A 38 -2.48 -9.13 0.37
N ILE A 39 -2.21 -9.71 -0.81
CA ILE A 39 -0.84 -9.80 -1.35
C ILE A 39 -0.68 -8.73 -2.43
N TRP A 40 0.17 -7.76 -2.16
CA TRP A 40 0.50 -6.67 -3.06
C TRP A 40 1.83 -6.90 -3.76
N THR A 41 1.80 -7.20 -5.06
CA THR A 41 3.01 -7.42 -5.85
C THR A 41 3.48 -6.10 -6.47
N VAL A 42 4.57 -5.54 -5.96
CA VAL A 42 5.15 -4.26 -6.43
C VAL A 42 6.67 -4.27 -6.42
N THR A 43 7.26 -3.70 -7.47
CA THR A 43 8.70 -3.42 -7.55
C THR A 43 9.04 -2.05 -6.96
N ASP A 44 10.33 -1.79 -6.70
CA ASP A 44 10.76 -0.46 -6.21
C ASP A 44 10.46 0.65 -7.23
N ALA A 45 10.47 0.30 -8.52
CA ALA A 45 10.09 1.21 -9.59
C ALA A 45 8.58 1.54 -9.53
N ASP A 46 7.73 0.55 -9.23
CA ASP A 46 6.29 0.78 -9.04
C ASP A 46 6.03 1.67 -7.84
N ILE A 47 6.70 1.43 -6.71
CA ILE A 47 6.58 2.27 -5.51
C ILE A 47 7.05 3.69 -5.80
N GLY A 48 8.16 3.86 -6.52
CA GLY A 48 8.62 5.17 -6.97
C GLY A 48 7.59 5.90 -7.85
N ARG A 49 6.94 5.17 -8.77
CA ARG A 49 5.89 5.71 -9.64
C ARG A 49 4.64 6.08 -8.85
N LEU A 50 4.21 5.25 -7.90
CA LEU A 50 3.06 5.51 -7.04
C LEU A 50 3.28 6.75 -6.16
N ARG A 51 4.47 6.88 -5.56
CA ARG A 51 4.87 8.09 -4.83
C ARG A 51 4.86 9.32 -5.73
N TYR A 52 5.36 9.22 -6.96
CA TYR A 52 5.36 10.33 -7.90
C TYR A 52 3.93 10.74 -8.29
N GLY A 53 3.05 9.76 -8.51
CA GLY A 53 1.62 9.98 -8.77
C GLY A 53 0.91 10.67 -7.61
N GLN A 54 1.09 10.18 -6.37
CA GLN A 54 0.51 10.82 -5.18
C GLN A 54 1.03 12.24 -4.97
N ASN A 55 2.33 12.47 -5.21
CA ASN A 55 2.92 13.79 -5.12
C ASN A 55 2.38 14.77 -6.18
N LEU A 56 2.11 14.29 -7.40
CA LEU A 56 1.45 15.10 -8.42
C LEU A 56 0.03 15.48 -8.02
N THR A 57 -0.75 14.53 -7.49
CA THR A 57 -2.10 14.78 -6.98
C THR A 57 -2.09 15.76 -5.81
N ALA A 58 -1.19 15.57 -4.84
CA ALA A 58 -1.01 16.49 -3.72
C ALA A 58 -0.64 17.89 -4.20
N LYS A 59 0.31 18.02 -5.14
CA LYS A 59 0.70 19.31 -5.71
C LYS A 59 -0.45 20.01 -6.43
N ALA A 60 -1.29 19.26 -7.16
CA ALA A 60 -2.48 19.81 -7.81
C ALA A 60 -3.52 20.32 -6.80
N ALA A 61 -3.60 19.70 -5.62
CA ALA A 61 -4.44 20.13 -4.50
C ALA A 61 -3.80 21.21 -3.60
N GLY A 62 -2.61 21.75 -3.96
CA GLY A 62 -1.89 22.74 -3.16
C GLY A 62 -1.08 22.18 -1.99
N GLY A 63 -0.97 20.85 -1.90
CA GLY A 63 -0.14 20.13 -0.94
C GLY A 63 1.36 20.16 -1.30
N SER A 64 2.20 19.96 -0.30
CA SER A 64 3.66 19.88 -0.47
C SER A 64 4.09 18.49 -0.92
N GLN A 65 5.18 18.42 -1.70
CA GLN A 65 5.73 17.15 -2.19
C GLN A 65 6.29 16.36 -1.01
N THR A 66 5.64 15.27 -0.59
CA THR A 66 6.09 14.43 0.52
C THR A 66 6.92 13.27 -0.03
N ALA A 67 8.13 13.09 0.50
CA ALA A 67 8.91 11.86 0.31
C ALA A 67 8.42 10.73 1.24
N ASP A 68 7.27 10.93 1.88
CA ASP A 68 6.76 10.10 2.94
C ASP A 68 6.18 8.79 2.40
N LEU A 69 6.57 7.69 3.02
CA LEU A 69 6.10 6.34 2.69
C LEU A 69 4.64 6.13 3.09
N GLY A 70 4.18 6.81 4.14
CA GLY A 70 2.80 6.81 4.61
C GLY A 70 1.83 7.56 3.69
N ALA A 71 2.31 8.34 2.73
CA ALA A 71 1.47 8.91 1.66
C ALA A 71 0.84 7.82 0.76
N LEU A 72 1.43 6.61 0.73
CA LEU A 72 0.83 5.44 0.11
C LEU A 72 -0.18 4.73 1.03
N GLY A 73 -0.19 5.06 2.32
CA GLY A 73 -1.08 4.46 3.32
C GLY A 73 -2.54 4.75 3.04
N LEU A 74 -2.92 6.01 2.79
CA LEU A 74 -4.30 6.41 2.47
C LEU A 74 -4.92 5.68 1.26
N PRO A 75 -4.28 5.65 0.06
CA PRO A 75 -4.86 4.95 -1.08
C PRO A 75 -4.86 3.43 -0.90
N VAL A 76 -3.91 2.88 -0.13
CA VAL A 76 -3.87 1.45 0.19
C VAL A 76 -4.96 1.09 1.19
N ASP A 77 -5.17 1.91 2.22
CA ASP A 77 -6.27 1.78 3.18
C ASP A 77 -7.64 1.87 2.50
N GLU A 78 -7.83 2.88 1.63
CA GLU A 78 -9.06 3.03 0.86
C GLU A 78 -9.30 1.83 -0.08
N ALA A 79 -8.23 1.32 -0.71
CA ALA A 79 -8.31 0.11 -1.52
C ALA A 79 -8.59 -1.15 -0.70
N LEU A 80 -8.07 -1.25 0.53
CA LEU A 80 -8.34 -2.34 1.49
C LEU A 80 -9.70 -2.21 2.18
N GLY A 81 -10.46 -1.14 1.92
CA GLY A 81 -11.78 -0.87 2.50
C GLY A 81 -12.71 -2.10 2.48
N PRO A 82 -13.77 -2.11 3.30
CA PRO A 82 -14.51 -3.31 3.66
C PRO A 82 -14.91 -4.14 2.43
N PHE A 83 -14.27 -5.30 2.28
CA PHE A 83 -14.53 -6.22 1.18
C PHE A 83 -14.99 -7.59 1.68
N GLU A 84 -15.92 -8.20 0.94
CA GLU A 84 -16.34 -9.59 1.16
C GLU A 84 -15.31 -10.54 0.55
N GLY A 85 -14.76 -11.44 1.38
CA GLY A 85 -13.76 -12.43 0.98
C GLY A 85 -12.56 -12.50 1.92
N SER A 86 -11.81 -13.60 1.84
CA SER A 86 -10.65 -13.86 2.71
C SER A 86 -9.31 -13.49 2.07
N ARG A 87 -9.26 -13.31 0.74
CA ARG A 87 -8.01 -13.06 0.01
C ARG A 87 -8.15 -11.97 -1.07
N GLY A 88 -7.26 -10.98 -1.00
CA GLY A 88 -7.05 -9.98 -2.03
C GLY A 88 -5.69 -10.10 -2.70
N TYR A 89 -5.61 -9.69 -3.95
CA TYR A 89 -4.36 -9.55 -4.71
C TYR A 89 -4.31 -8.14 -5.26
N MET A 90 -3.27 -7.40 -4.90
CA MET A 90 -3.05 -6.05 -5.41
C MET A 90 -1.89 -6.04 -6.41
N HIS A 91 -2.09 -5.36 -7.52
CA HIS A 91 -1.05 -5.08 -8.53
C HIS A 91 -1.02 -3.57 -8.79
N GLY A 92 0.12 -2.92 -8.52
CA GLY A 92 0.17 -1.46 -8.64
C GLY A 92 -0.74 -0.78 -7.61
N ALA A 93 -1.83 -0.14 -8.03
CA ALA A 93 -2.87 0.39 -7.11
C ALA A 93 -4.21 -0.35 -7.25
N GLU A 94 -4.27 -1.39 -8.07
CA GLU A 94 -5.51 -2.11 -8.36
C GLU A 94 -5.63 -3.32 -7.44
N LEU A 95 -6.69 -3.37 -6.61
CA LEU A 95 -7.04 -4.52 -5.79
C LEU A 95 -8.01 -5.44 -6.55
N THR A 96 -7.70 -6.72 -6.60
CA THR A 96 -8.60 -7.77 -7.06
C THR A 96 -8.90 -8.72 -5.91
N ILE A 97 -10.17 -8.86 -5.54
CA ILE A 97 -10.61 -9.78 -4.50
C ILE A 97 -10.88 -11.15 -5.13
N ARG A 98 -10.46 -12.22 -4.47
CA ARG A 98 -10.81 -13.60 -4.84
C ARG A 98 -11.41 -14.31 -3.62
N GLU A 99 -12.61 -14.83 -3.80
CA GLU A 99 -13.31 -15.71 -2.87
C GLU A 99 -12.59 -17.06 -2.69
#